data_AF-A0A497JIB5-F1
#
_entry.id   AF-A0A497JIB5-F1
#
_cell.length_a   1.000
_cell.length_b   1.000
_cell.length_c   1.000
_cell.angle_alpha   90.00
_cell.angle_beta   90.00
_cell.angle_gamma   90.00
#
_symmetry.space_group_name_H-M   'P 1'
#
loop_
_entity.id
_entity.type
_entity.pdbx_description
1 polymer ?
#
loop_
_entity_poly.entity_id
_entity_poly.type
_entity_poly.pdbx_seq_one_letter_code
_entity_poly.pdbx_strand_id
1 'polypeptide(L)'
;METVNLNSLKSFIGKNVNLHLKDGSVIINVRLENLTRDELNGKLILRCVPFRKNKPLQIPVKKVAWAENLNPFLLPVYGGN
;
A
#
# COMPACT_ATOMS: atom_id res chain seq x y z
N MET A 1 5.48 14.41 14.18
CA MET A 1 5.14 13.75 12.90
C MET A 1 3.86 12.98 13.11
N GLU A 2 2.83 13.26 12.31
CA GLU A 2 1.56 12.54 12.39
C GLU A 2 1.77 11.03 12.20
N THR A 3 1.21 10.26 13.12
CA THR A 3 1.08 8.81 12.98
C THR A 3 -0.01 8.51 11.98
N VAL A 4 0.31 7.76 10.93
CA VAL A 4 -0.69 7.27 9.98
C VAL A 4 -1.80 6.54 10.72
N ASN A 5 -3.06 6.88 10.40
CA ASN A 5 -4.21 6.24 11.02
C ASN A 5 -4.33 4.79 10.53
N LEU A 6 -4.16 3.84 11.46
CA LEU A 6 -4.23 2.40 11.16
C LEU A 6 -5.60 1.97 10.64
N ASN A 7 -6.69 2.62 11.08
CA ASN A 7 -8.03 2.29 10.61
C ASN A 7 -8.21 2.71 9.15
N SER A 8 -7.65 3.86 8.77
CA SER A 8 -7.59 4.29 7.37
C SER A 8 -6.82 3.27 6.53
N LEU A 9 -5.62 2.86 6.96
CA LEU A 9 -4.84 1.82 6.26
C LEU A 9 -5.61 0.49 6.12
N LYS A 10 -6.28 0.04 7.19
CA LYS A 10 -7.10 -1.17 7.16
C LYS A 10 -8.25 -1.09 6.14
N SER A 11 -8.84 0.09 5.96
CA SER A 11 -9.91 0.30 4.97
C SER A 11 -9.46 0.13 3.50
N PHE A 12 -8.14 0.13 3.26
CA PHE A 12 -7.55 -0.08 1.93
C PHE A 12 -7.13 -1.53 1.68
N ILE A 13 -7.27 -2.43 2.65
CA ILE A 13 -6.99 -3.85 2.43
C ILE A 13 -7.89 -4.40 1.31
N GLY A 14 -7.28 -5.12 0.38
CA GLY A 14 -7.89 -5.65 -0.83
C GLY A 14 -7.94 -4.66 -2.01
N LYS A 15 -7.59 -3.39 -1.82
CA LYS A 15 -7.66 -2.33 -2.85
C LYS A 15 -6.30 -2.01 -3.46
N ASN A 16 -6.31 -1.50 -4.69
CA ASN A 16 -5.14 -0.92 -5.33
C ASN A 16 -4.99 0.54 -4.90
N VAL A 17 -3.80 0.93 -4.47
CA VAL A 17 -3.48 2.27 -3.99
C VAL A 17 -2.12 2.75 -4.50
N ASN A 18 -1.91 4.05 -4.47
CA ASN A 18 -0.58 4.64 -4.40
C ASN A 18 -0.21 4.82 -2.92
N LEU A 19 0.95 4.30 -2.52
CA LEU A 19 1.42 4.38 -1.15
C LEU A 19 2.48 5.48 -1.02
N HIS A 20 2.15 6.54 -0.30
CA HIS A 20 3.06 7.65 -0.03
C HIS A 20 3.88 7.37 1.22
N LEU A 21 5.20 7.46 1.11
CA LEU A 21 6.12 7.25 2.21
C LEU A 21 6.57 8.58 2.82
N LYS A 22 7.00 8.53 4.08
CA LYS A 22 7.45 9.71 4.83
C LYS A 22 8.76 10.32 4.31
N ASP A 23 9.52 9.57 3.51
CA ASP A 23 10.72 10.06 2.85
C ASP A 23 10.42 10.81 1.53
N GLY A 24 9.15 10.97 1.18
CA GLY A 24 8.71 11.62 -0.05
C GLY A 24 8.56 10.68 -1.25
N SER A 25 9.02 9.43 -1.14
CA SER A 25 8.86 8.44 -2.20
C SER A 25 7.42 7.94 -2.31
N VAL A 26 7.02 7.52 -3.51
CA VAL A 26 5.69 6.93 -3.77
C VAL A 26 5.85 5.56 -4.41
N ILE A 27 5.17 4.57 -3.84
CA ILE A 27 5.06 3.23 -4.44
C ILE A 27 3.71 3.15 -5.13
N ILE A 28 3.73 3.18 -6.45
CA ILE A 28 2.53 3.27 -7.29
C ILE A 28 1.90 1.90 -7.53
N ASN A 29 0.57 1.90 -7.68
CA ASN A 29 -0.22 0.76 -8.11
C ASN A 29 0.13 -0.55 -7.37
N VAL A 30 -0.03 -0.51 -6.05
CA VAL A 30 0.13 -1.68 -5.18
C VAL A 30 -1.20 -2.10 -4.61
N ARG A 31 -1.47 -3.41 -4.56
CA ARG A 31 -2.59 -3.98 -3.83
C ARG A 31 -2.20 -4.16 -2.37
N LEU A 32 -2.95 -3.60 -1.44
CA LEU A 32 -2.75 -3.85 -0.01
C LEU A 32 -3.36 -5.20 0.36
N GLU A 33 -2.56 -6.11 0.91
CA GLU A 33 -3.00 -7.49 1.20
C GLU A 33 -3.38 -7.66 2.66
N ASN A 34 -2.48 -7.30 3.57
CA ASN A 34 -2.72 -7.39 5.00
C ASN A 34 -1.77 -6.49 5.80
N LEU A 35 -2.03 -6.45 7.10
CA LEU A 35 -1.25 -5.71 8.07
C LEU A 35 -0.90 -6.69 9.21
N THR A 36 0.38 -6.99 9.36
CA THR A 36 0.88 -7.99 10.31
C THR A 36 1.82 -7.34 11.32
N ARG A 37 2.10 -8.03 12.42
CA ARG A 37 3.20 -7.69 13.31
C ARG A 37 4.39 -8.57 12.99
N ASP A 38 5.55 -7.95 12.87
CA ASP A 38 6.83 -8.64 12.80
C ASP A 38 7.05 -9.46 14.08
N GLU A 39 7.37 -10.75 13.93
CA GLU A 39 7.49 -11.68 15.07
C GLU A 39 8.71 -11.38 15.94
N LEU A 40 9.76 -10.80 15.36
CA LEU A 40 11.02 -10.52 16.04
C LEU A 40 10.98 -9.23 16.87
N ASN A 41 10.30 -8.20 16.37
CA ASN A 41 10.34 -6.86 16.97
C ASN A 41 8.96 -6.26 17.28
N GLY A 42 7.87 -6.99 17.00
CA GLY A 42 6.49 -6.55 17.23
C GLY A 42 6.04 -5.36 16.35
N LYS A 43 6.86 -4.95 15.38
CA LYS A 43 6.64 -3.78 14.51
C LYS A 43 5.51 -4.08 13.53
N LEU A 44 4.60 -3.12 13.33
CA LEU A 44 3.56 -3.27 12.30
C LEU A 44 4.16 -3.17 10.90
N ILE A 45 3.88 -4.18 10.09
CA ILE A 45 4.29 -4.33 8.70
C ILE A 45 3.05 -4.33 7.83
N LEU A 46 3.07 -3.50 6.79
CA LEU A 46 2.11 -3.51 5.70
C LEU A 46 2.64 -4.42 4.59
N ARG A 47 1.86 -5.44 4.23
CA ARG A 47 2.15 -6.27 3.06
C ARG A 47 1.36 -5.74 1.88
N CYS A 48 2.04 -5.52 0.76
CA CYS A 48 1.40 -5.12 -0.49
C CYS A 48 2.04 -5.84 -1.69
N VAL A 49 1.31 -5.92 -2.79
CA VAL A 49 1.76 -6.58 -4.02
C VAL A 49 1.70 -5.57 -5.15
N PRO A 50 2.82 -5.21 -5.78
CA PRO A 50 2.80 -4.31 -6.93
C PRO A 50 2.07 -4.96 -8.12
N PHE A 51 1.30 -4.16 -8.85
CA PHE A 51 0.64 -4.60 -10.07
C PHE A 51 1.66 -5.17 -11.06
N ARG A 52 1.32 -6.31 -11.68
CA ARG A 52 2.19 -7.10 -12.59
C ARG A 52 3.48 -7.66 -11.98
N LYS A 53 3.67 -7.58 -10.65
CA LYS A 53 4.80 -8.24 -9.96
C LYS A 53 4.27 -9.27 -8.97
N ASN A 54 4.80 -10.49 -9.03
CA ASN A 54 4.37 -11.56 -8.14
C ASN A 54 5.04 -11.51 -6.76
N LYS A 55 6.04 -10.64 -6.55
CA LYS A 55 6.76 -10.57 -5.27
C LYS A 55 6.10 -9.55 -4.34
N PRO A 56 5.60 -9.96 -3.16
CA PRO A 56 5.07 -9.04 -2.17
C PRO A 56 6.18 -8.16 -1.58
N LEU A 57 5.84 -6.90 -1.34
CA LEU A 57 6.62 -5.93 -0.59
C LEU A 57 6.14 -5.90 0.86
N GLN A 58 7.10 -5.74 1.77
CA GLN A 58 6.84 -5.55 3.20
C GLN A 58 7.37 -4.20 3.62
N ILE A 59 6.47 -3.35 4.11
CA ILE A 59 6.79 -1.96 4.43
C ILE A 59 6.44 -1.71 5.89
N PRO A 60 7.40 -1.26 6.72
CA PRO A 60 7.09 -0.85 8.09
C PRO A 60 6.06 0.27 8.07
N VAL A 61 4.94 0.11 8.79
CA VAL A 61 3.85 1.11 8.81
C VAL A 61 4.37 2.48 9.26
N LYS A 62 5.40 2.52 10.11
CA LYS A 62 6.06 3.76 10.53
C LYS A 62 6.60 4.61 9.38
N LYS A 63 6.93 3.98 8.23
CA LYS A 63 7.42 4.65 7.01
C LYS A 63 6.29 5.16 6.12
N VAL A 64 5.06 4.72 6.34
CA VAL A 64 3.90 5.15 5.54
C VAL A 64 3.44 6.52 6.04
N ALA A 65 3.25 7.45 5.11
CA ALA A 65 2.62 8.74 5.37
C ALA A 65 1.11 8.64 5.22
N TRP A 66 0.62 8.22 4.05
CA TRP A 66 -0.79 8.02 3.74
C TRP A 66 -0.94 7.12 2.50
N ALA A 67 -2.19 6.77 2.15
CA ALA A 67 -2.51 5.97 0.97
C ALA A 67 -3.63 6.63 0.17
N GLU A 68 -3.49 6.59 -1.15
CA GLU A 68 -4.44 7.12 -2.12
C GLU A 68 -5.07 5.97 -2.91
N ASN A 69 -6.40 5.87 -2.97
CA ASN A 69 -7.02 4.87 -3.86
C ASN A 69 -6.57 5.11 -5.30
N LEU A 70 -6.12 4.05 -5.96
CA LEU A 70 -5.88 4.13 -7.39
C LEU A 70 -7.24 4.34 -8.06
N ASN A 71 -7.40 5.46 -8.76
CA ASN A 71 -8.63 5.73 -9.48
C ASN A 71 -8.81 4.66 -10.57
N PRO A 72 -9.85 3.80 -10.52
CA PRO A 72 -10.06 2.77 -11.53
C PRO A 72 -10.29 3.35 -12.93
N PHE A 73 -10.69 4.63 -13.02
CA PHE A 73 -10.88 5.35 -14.29
C PHE A 73 -9.57 5.92 -14.89
N LEU A 74 -8.45 5.85 -14.16
CA LEU A 74 -7.12 6.25 -14.67
C LEU A 74 -6.30 5.08 -15.22
N LEU A 75 -6.83 3.85 -15.17
CA LEU A 75 -6.27 2.76 -15.94
C LEU A 75 -6.60 3.04 -17.42
N PRO A 76 -5.62 3.01 -18.34
CA PRO A 76 -5.98 2.99 -19.75
C PRO A 76 -6.87 1.77 -19.95
N VAL A 77 -8.13 2.03 -20.28
CA VAL A 77 -9.03 1.02 -20.82
C VAL A 77 -8.44 0.67 -22.18
N TYR A 78 -7.44 -0.21 -22.21
CA TYR A 78 -7.14 -0.96 -23.41
C TYR A 78 -8.24 -2.00 -23.56
N GLY A 79 -9.44 -1.52 -23.90
CA GLY A 79 -10.35 -2.28 -24.73
C GLY A 79 -9.69 -2.33 -26.12
N GLY A 80 -9.32 -3.52 -26.54
CA GLY A 80 -8.65 -3.75 -27.82
C GLY A 80 -8.78 -5.21 -28.21
N ASN A 81 -9.89 -5.49 -28.90
CA ASN A 81 -10.35 -6.74 -29.54
C ASN A 81 -10.63 -7.96 -28.66
#